data_AF-A0A2V8ZUI3-F1
#
_entry.id   AF-A0A2V8ZUI3-F1
#
_cell.length_a   1.000
_cell.length_b   1.000
_cell.length_c   1.000
_cell.angle_alpha   90.00
_cell.angle_beta   90.00
_cell.angle_gamma   90.00
#
_symmetry.space_group_name_H-M   'P 1'
#
loop_
_entity.id
_entity.type
_entity.pdbx_description
1 polymer ?
#
loop_
_entity_poly.entity_id
_entity_poly.type
_entity_poly.pdbx_seq_one_letter_code
_entity_poly.pdbx_strand_id
1 'polypeptide(L)'
;MMLLAKAALGLGGALVMAGTYTFHEGLIRVDVDEYRAGGSHVHMWVPAAVVPMTMHFVPRHHLRDAAEHAREFLPVAHALFKELKEFPDAEFVEVKDDDQHVRIRTHDGKLQIDVEAPDQNVHVLVPLSTVDDVVGQLEASSPGA
;
A
#
# COMPACT_ATOMS: atom_id res chain seq x y z
N MET A 1 28.89 28.21 18.53
CA MET A 1 27.57 27.73 19.02
C MET A 1 26.41 28.07 18.09
N MET A 2 26.37 29.25 17.46
CA MET A 2 25.24 29.65 16.59
C MET A 2 25.10 28.83 15.29
N LEU A 3 26.21 28.35 14.70
CA LEU A 3 26.18 27.48 13.50
C LEU A 3 25.63 26.08 13.80
N LEU A 4 25.96 25.51 14.96
CA LEU A 4 25.46 24.21 15.39
C LEU A 4 23.94 24.26 15.67
N ALA A 5 23.47 25.37 16.27
CA ALA A 5 22.05 25.60 16.50
C ALA A 5 21.27 25.74 15.18
N LYS A 6 21.81 26.44 14.17
CA LYS A 6 21.20 26.54 12.84
C LYS A 6 21.16 25.19 12.11
N ALA A 7 22.23 24.40 12.21
CA ALA A 7 22.27 23.06 11.63
C ALA A 7 21.27 22.11 12.29
N ALA A 8 21.17 22.13 13.62
CA ALA A 8 20.19 21.35 14.37
C ALA A 8 18.74 21.77 14.06
N LEU A 9 18.49 23.07 13.87
CA LEU A 9 17.16 23.60 13.54
C LEU A 9 16.78 23.31 12.08
N GLY A 10 17.75 23.34 11.16
CA GLY A 10 17.55 22.92 9.77
C GLY A 10 17.31 21.41 9.63
N LEU A 11 18.09 20.58 10.32
CA LEU A 11 17.89 19.13 10.37
C LEU A 11 16.59 18.75 11.08
N GLY A 12 16.28 19.40 12.20
CA GLY A 12 15.02 19.20 12.93
C GLY A 12 13.81 19.60 12.10
N GLY A 13 13.85 20.74 11.42
CA GLY A 13 12.81 21.17 10.50
C GLY A 13 12.63 20.22 9.31
N ALA A 14 13.74 19.75 8.72
CA ALA A 14 13.69 18.76 7.64
C ALA A 14 13.10 17.42 8.10
N LEU A 15 13.44 16.95 9.30
CA LEU A 15 12.88 15.73 9.88
C LEU A 15 11.40 15.85 10.21
N VAL A 16 10.97 16.99 10.76
CA VAL A 16 9.55 17.26 11.01
C VAL A 16 8.78 17.32 9.70
N MET A 17 9.29 18.04 8.69
CA MET A 17 8.66 18.13 7.38
C MET A 17 8.61 16.78 6.66
N ALA A 18 9.70 16.01 6.70
CA ALA A 18 9.77 14.67 6.14
C ALA A 18 8.79 13.73 6.85
N GLY A 19 8.72 13.80 8.18
CA GLY A 19 7.74 13.07 8.99
C GLY A 19 6.31 13.44 8.58
N THR A 20 5.96 14.73 8.56
CA THR A 20 4.61 15.18 8.19
C THR A 20 4.23 14.81 6.76
N TYR A 21 5.16 14.89 5.82
CA TYR A 21 4.94 14.52 4.42
C TYR A 21 4.65 13.02 4.30
N THR A 22 5.43 12.21 5.02
CA THR A 22 5.29 10.75 5.08
C THR A 22 3.95 10.32 5.71
N PHE A 23 3.42 11.06 6.69
CA PHE A 23 2.09 10.82 7.24
C PHE A 23 0.96 11.37 6.35
N HIS A 24 1.21 12.42 5.56
CA HIS A 24 0.24 12.99 4.62
C HIS A 24 -0.01 12.08 3.41
N GLU A 25 1.01 11.37 2.92
CA GLU A 25 0.85 10.34 1.88
C GLU A 25 0.13 9.08 2.38
N GLY A 26 -0.01 8.94 3.69
CA GLY A 26 -0.73 7.86 4.35
C GLY A 26 0.15 6.70 4.79
N LEU A 27 -0.39 5.88 5.70
CA LEU A 27 0.25 4.66 6.18
C LEU A 27 -0.37 3.45 5.50
N ILE A 28 0.49 2.50 5.15
CA ILE A 28 0.08 1.14 4.85
C ILE A 28 -0.03 0.40 6.17
N ARG A 29 -1.19 -0.23 6.39
CA ARG A 29 -1.45 -1.10 7.52
C ARG A 29 -1.77 -2.49 7.00
N VAL A 30 -1.06 -3.48 7.49
CA VAL A 30 -1.33 -4.89 7.23
C VAL A 30 -1.38 -5.57 8.58
N ASP A 31 -2.56 -6.03 8.96
CA ASP A 31 -2.77 -6.90 10.10
C ASP A 31 -3.31 -8.23 9.59
N VAL A 32 -2.59 -9.31 9.86
CA VAL A 32 -2.99 -10.68 9.51
C VAL A 32 -2.83 -11.53 10.76
N ASP A 33 -3.93 -12.13 11.20
CA ASP A 33 -3.96 -13.06 12.31
C ASP A 33 -4.48 -14.41 11.82
N GLU A 34 -3.64 -15.45 11.81
CA GLU A 34 -4.04 -16.81 11.49
C GLU A 34 -4.20 -17.68 12.76
N TYR A 35 -5.41 -18.17 13.02
CA TYR A 35 -5.79 -18.95 14.19
C TYR A 35 -5.55 -20.46 14.02
N ARG A 36 -4.36 -20.83 13.50
CA ARG A 36 -3.93 -22.23 13.30
C ARG A 36 -2.60 -22.53 14.01
N ALA A 37 -2.34 -23.80 14.29
CA ALA A 37 -1.08 -24.22 14.91
C ALA A 37 0.11 -23.90 13.99
N GLY A 38 0.95 -22.94 14.39
CA GLY A 38 2.03 -22.40 13.56
C GLY A 38 1.60 -21.27 12.61
N GLY A 39 0.42 -20.66 12.83
CA GLY A 39 -0.12 -19.56 12.04
C GLY A 39 0.71 -18.28 12.13
N SER A 40 0.67 -17.50 11.05
CA SER A 40 1.38 -16.22 10.97
C SER A 40 0.59 -15.10 11.63
N HIS A 41 1.27 -14.27 12.40
CA HIS A 41 0.73 -13.02 12.96
C HIS A 41 1.59 -11.87 12.44
N VAL A 42 1.05 -11.09 11.51
CA VAL A 42 1.78 -10.01 10.84
C VAL A 42 1.07 -8.71 11.12
N HIS A 43 1.69 -7.86 11.94
CA HIS A 43 1.23 -6.50 12.19
C HIS A 43 2.29 -5.53 11.70
N MET A 44 2.02 -4.90 10.56
CA MET A 44 2.98 -4.06 9.87
C MET A 44 2.37 -2.70 9.56
N TRP A 45 3.08 -1.66 10.00
CA TRP A 45 2.76 -0.27 9.73
C TRP A 45 3.95 0.33 9.00
N VAL A 46 3.76 0.64 7.73
CA VAL A 46 4.84 1.15 6.88
C VAL A 46 4.35 2.42 6.20
N PRO A 47 5.14 3.49 6.20
CA PRO A 47 4.75 4.67 5.46
C PRO A 47 4.74 4.44 3.95
N ALA A 48 3.70 4.93 3.29
CA ALA A 48 3.52 4.81 1.84
C ALA A 48 4.74 5.32 1.05
N ALA A 49 5.30 6.46 1.48
CA ALA A 49 6.47 7.11 0.89
C ALA A 49 7.69 6.18 0.70
N VAL A 50 7.81 5.14 1.52
CA VAL A 50 8.95 4.21 1.49
C VAL A 50 8.82 3.19 0.35
N VAL A 51 7.60 2.89 -0.13
CA VAL A 51 7.35 1.88 -1.18
C VAL A 51 8.15 2.15 -2.47
N PRO A 52 8.06 3.32 -3.12
CA PRO A 52 8.84 3.57 -4.34
C PRO A 52 10.35 3.51 -4.07
N MET A 53 10.80 3.91 -2.88
CA MET A 53 12.22 3.83 -2.50
C MET A 53 12.69 2.38 -2.37
N THR A 54 11.88 1.50 -1.77
CA THR A 54 12.24 0.09 -1.57
C THR A 54 12.15 -0.73 -2.85
N MET A 55 11.27 -0.36 -3.79
CA MET A 55 11.17 -1.03 -5.10
C MET A 55 12.50 -1.03 -5.87
N HIS A 56 13.35 0.00 -5.70
CA HIS A 56 14.67 0.05 -6.33
C HIS A 56 15.64 -1.02 -5.82
N PHE A 57 15.40 -1.55 -4.63
CA PHE A 57 16.20 -2.63 -4.04
C PHE A 57 15.64 -4.03 -4.37
N VAL A 58 14.45 -4.12 -4.96
CA VAL A 58 13.87 -5.39 -5.39
C VAL A 58 14.63 -5.88 -6.62
N PRO A 59 15.10 -7.14 -6.65
CA PRO A 59 15.76 -7.69 -7.82
C PRO A 59 14.89 -7.58 -9.07
N ARG A 60 15.45 -7.05 -10.16
CA ARG A 60 14.72 -6.75 -11.41
C ARG A 60 14.01 -7.96 -12.02
N HIS A 61 14.49 -9.18 -11.79
CA HIS A 61 13.83 -10.38 -12.31
C HIS A 61 12.47 -10.61 -11.65
N HIS A 62 12.35 -10.42 -10.33
CA HIS A 62 11.06 -10.51 -9.64
C HIS A 62 10.06 -9.44 -10.12
N LEU A 63 10.54 -8.23 -10.39
CA LEU A 63 9.69 -7.16 -10.92
C LEU A 63 9.22 -7.47 -12.35
N ARG A 64 10.10 -8.02 -13.19
CA ARG A 64 9.74 -8.45 -14.55
C ARG A 64 8.76 -9.59 -14.54
N ASP A 65 8.99 -10.62 -13.73
CA ASP A 65 8.07 -11.75 -13.59
C ASP A 65 6.70 -11.24 -13.14
N ALA A 66 6.64 -10.38 -12.11
CA ALA A 66 5.39 -9.78 -11.66
C ALA A 66 4.71 -8.95 -12.76
N ALA A 67 5.47 -8.15 -13.51
CA ALA A 67 4.96 -7.34 -14.61
C ALA A 67 4.46 -8.21 -15.78
N GLU A 68 5.08 -9.36 -16.07
CA GLU A 68 4.64 -10.30 -17.08
C GLU A 68 3.30 -10.96 -16.69
N HIS A 69 3.16 -11.41 -15.44
CA HIS A 69 1.92 -12.01 -14.94
C HIS A 69 0.78 -10.98 -14.85
N ALA A 70 1.11 -9.73 -14.51
CA ALA A 70 0.13 -8.66 -14.40
C ALA A 70 -0.18 -7.97 -15.74
N ARG A 71 0.58 -8.24 -16.81
CA ARG A 71 0.59 -7.45 -18.05
C ARG A 71 -0.79 -7.19 -18.65
N GLU A 72 -1.65 -8.20 -18.67
CA GLU A 72 -3.02 -8.09 -19.20
C GLU A 72 -3.91 -7.18 -18.35
N PHE A 73 -3.66 -7.16 -17.04
CA PHE A 73 -4.47 -6.44 -16.07
C PHE A 73 -3.90 -5.06 -15.72
N LEU A 74 -2.63 -4.78 -15.97
CA LEU A 74 -1.99 -3.50 -15.60
C LEU A 74 -2.72 -2.26 -16.15
N PRO A 75 -3.11 -2.19 -17.45
CA PRO A 75 -3.83 -1.03 -17.97
C PRO A 75 -5.21 -0.86 -17.32
N VAL A 76 -5.89 -1.98 -17.05
CA VAL A 76 -7.19 -2.00 -16.38
C VAL A 76 -7.04 -1.57 -14.93
N ALA A 77 -5.99 -2.04 -14.25
CA ALA A 77 -5.67 -1.69 -12.88
C ALA A 77 -5.37 -0.19 -12.75
N HIS A 78 -4.56 0.38 -13.64
CA HIS A 78 -4.28 1.82 -13.64
C HIS A 78 -5.55 2.64 -13.84
N ALA A 79 -6.39 2.29 -14.83
CA ALA A 79 -7.67 2.95 -15.07
C ALA A 79 -8.63 2.81 -13.87
N LEU A 80 -8.69 1.62 -13.28
CA LEU A 80 -9.50 1.34 -12.09
C LEU A 80 -9.03 2.21 -10.92
N PHE A 81 -7.76 2.16 -10.52
CA PHE A 81 -7.26 2.93 -9.37
C PHE A 81 -7.38 4.44 -9.57
N LYS A 82 -7.24 4.91 -10.81
CA LYS A 82 -7.49 6.31 -11.15
C LYS A 82 -8.96 6.68 -10.89
N GLU A 83 -9.90 5.87 -11.33
CA GLU A 83 -11.33 6.11 -11.10
C GLU A 83 -11.68 5.98 -9.61
N LEU A 84 -11.11 5.00 -8.90
CA LEU A 84 -11.33 4.79 -7.47
C LEU A 84 -10.91 6.00 -6.62
N LYS A 85 -9.97 6.83 -7.08
CA LYS A 85 -9.60 8.09 -6.41
C LYS A 85 -10.74 9.12 -6.41
N GLU A 86 -11.64 9.07 -7.39
CA GLU A 86 -12.83 9.95 -7.45
C GLU A 86 -13.94 9.49 -6.50
N PHE A 87 -13.86 8.26 -6.01
CA PHE A 87 -14.80 7.67 -5.05
C PHE A 87 -14.08 7.34 -3.73
N PRO A 88 -13.79 8.34 -2.89
CA PRO A 88 -12.97 8.15 -1.69
C PRO A 88 -13.62 7.24 -0.64
N ASP A 89 -14.94 7.10 -0.68
CA ASP A 89 -15.74 6.23 0.20
C ASP A 89 -16.77 5.47 -0.65
N ALA A 90 -16.42 4.27 -1.10
CA ALA A 90 -17.30 3.40 -1.88
C ALA A 90 -17.04 1.93 -1.55
N GLU A 91 -18.11 1.13 -1.50
CA GLU A 91 -18.06 -0.32 -1.27
C GLU A 91 -18.14 -1.05 -2.61
N PHE A 92 -17.18 -1.94 -2.90
CA PHE A 92 -17.08 -2.64 -4.20
C PHE A 92 -17.53 -4.08 -4.08
N VAL A 93 -17.04 -4.75 -3.05
CA VAL A 93 -17.31 -6.17 -2.81
C VAL A 93 -17.65 -6.32 -1.35
N GLU A 94 -18.83 -6.86 -1.09
CA GLU A 94 -19.21 -7.39 0.20
C GLU A 94 -19.69 -8.83 -0.02
N VAL A 95 -19.00 -9.79 0.58
CA VAL A 95 -19.40 -11.20 0.59
C VAL A 95 -19.69 -11.55 2.03
N LYS A 96 -20.93 -11.94 2.30
CA LYS A 96 -21.39 -12.31 3.63
C LYS A 96 -21.92 -13.73 3.58
N ASP A 97 -21.18 -14.62 4.22
CA ASP A 97 -21.54 -16.02 4.43
C ASP A 97 -21.70 -16.28 5.94
N ASP A 98 -22.14 -17.48 6.33
CA ASP A 98 -22.46 -17.81 7.72
C ASP A 98 -21.27 -17.64 8.68
N ASP A 99 -20.05 -17.91 8.21
CA ASP A 99 -18.82 -17.87 9.01
C ASP A 99 -17.71 -16.97 8.43
N GLN A 100 -17.96 -16.36 7.26
CA GLN A 100 -16.99 -15.51 6.55
C GLN A 100 -17.61 -14.17 6.11
N HIS A 101 -16.89 -13.08 6.34
CA HIS A 101 -17.21 -11.75 5.83
C HIS A 101 -16.01 -11.16 5.10
N VAL A 102 -16.16 -10.87 3.80
CA VAL A 102 -15.15 -10.16 3.02
C VAL A 102 -15.70 -8.80 2.61
N ARG A 103 -14.92 -7.75 2.83
CA ARG A 103 -15.24 -6.39 2.41
C ARG A 103 -14.06 -5.77 1.69
N ILE A 104 -14.33 -5.21 0.51
CA ILE A 104 -13.36 -4.42 -0.25
C ILE A 104 -14.02 -3.09 -0.57
N ARG A 105 -13.41 -2.01 -0.08
CA ARG A 105 -13.94 -0.65 -0.18
C ARG A 105 -12.82 0.38 -0.30
N THR A 106 -13.15 1.55 -0.81
CA THR A 106 -12.37 2.76 -0.58
C THR A 106 -12.87 3.39 0.71
N HIS A 107 -11.94 3.90 1.51
CA HIS A 107 -12.25 4.70 2.69
C HIS A 107 -11.15 5.74 2.90
N ASP A 108 -11.53 7.02 2.94
CA ASP A 108 -10.59 8.14 3.14
C ASP A 108 -9.37 8.08 2.20
N GLY A 109 -9.63 7.83 0.91
CA GLY A 109 -8.60 7.76 -0.15
C GLY A 109 -7.68 6.53 -0.07
N LYS A 110 -8.02 5.54 0.75
CA LYS A 110 -7.29 4.27 0.91
C LYS A 110 -8.15 3.12 0.43
N LEU A 111 -7.51 2.12 -0.19
CA LEU A 111 -8.12 0.83 -0.40
C LEU A 111 -8.09 0.05 0.91
N GLN A 112 -9.26 -0.34 1.39
CA GLN A 112 -9.45 -1.17 2.57
C GLN A 112 -9.95 -2.54 2.15
N ILE A 113 -9.26 -3.58 2.61
CA ILE A 113 -9.64 -4.97 2.43
C ILE A 113 -9.73 -5.59 3.83
N ASP A 114 -10.93 -6.01 4.19
CA ASP A 114 -11.21 -6.73 5.42
C ASP A 114 -11.67 -8.14 5.07
N VAL A 115 -11.07 -9.13 5.70
CA VAL A 115 -11.50 -10.52 5.66
C VAL A 115 -11.61 -10.98 7.09
N GLU A 116 -12.83 -11.35 7.48
CA GLU A 116 -13.12 -12.03 8.74
C GLU A 116 -13.51 -13.47 8.40
N ALA A 117 -12.74 -14.44 8.89
CA ALA A 117 -12.99 -15.86 8.70
C ALA A 117 -12.67 -16.63 10.01
N PRO A 118 -13.15 -17.86 10.19
CA PRO A 118 -12.98 -18.58 11.45
C PRO A 118 -11.53 -18.93 11.76
N ASP A 119 -10.72 -19.12 10.72
CA ASP A 119 -9.32 -19.50 10.81
C ASP A 119 -8.36 -18.32 10.63
N GLN A 120 -8.83 -17.17 10.14
CA GLN A 120 -7.97 -16.01 9.92
C GLN A 120 -8.73 -14.67 9.87
N ASN A 121 -8.08 -13.62 10.31
CA ASN A 121 -8.49 -12.24 10.08
C ASN A 121 -7.42 -11.50 9.29
N VAL A 122 -7.83 -10.78 8.25
CA VAL A 122 -6.95 -9.97 7.40
C VAL A 122 -7.52 -8.56 7.31
N HIS A 123 -6.72 -7.58 7.68
CA HIS A 123 -7.02 -6.16 7.53
C HIS A 123 -5.87 -5.50 6.78
N VAL A 124 -6.16 -5.03 5.58
CA VAL A 124 -5.21 -4.29 4.74
C VAL A 124 -5.77 -2.92 4.44
N LEU A 125 -4.98 -1.89 4.74
CA LEU A 125 -5.27 -0.51 4.41
C LEU A 125 -4.07 0.05 3.63
N VAL A 126 -4.29 0.46 2.38
CA VAL A 126 -3.23 0.99 1.52
C VAL A 126 -3.72 2.26 0.83
N PRO A 127 -2.97 3.38 0.87
CA PRO A 127 -3.32 4.58 0.10
C PRO A 127 -3.40 4.29 -1.41
N LEU A 128 -4.46 4.77 -2.07
CA LEU A 128 -4.65 4.54 -3.51
C LEU A 128 -3.52 5.14 -4.37
N SER A 129 -2.89 6.22 -3.90
CA SER A 129 -1.68 6.78 -4.51
C SER A 129 -0.56 5.75 -4.58
N THR A 130 -0.33 5.00 -3.49
CA THR A 130 0.74 4.00 -3.43
C THR A 130 0.49 2.82 -4.35
N VAL A 131 -0.77 2.40 -4.49
CA VAL A 131 -1.11 1.32 -5.43
C VAL A 131 -0.83 1.76 -6.87
N ASP A 132 -1.20 2.99 -7.21
CA ASP A 132 -0.94 3.59 -8.53
C ASP A 132 0.56 3.71 -8.82
N ASP A 133 1.37 4.11 -7.83
CA ASP A 133 2.83 4.16 -7.93
C ASP A 133 3.42 2.77 -8.25
N VAL A 134 2.95 1.73 -7.56
CA VAL A 134 3.40 0.35 -7.79
C VAL A 134 3.00 -0.14 -9.19
N VAL A 135 1.78 0.16 -9.63
CA VAL A 135 1.32 -0.16 -11.00
C VAL A 135 2.22 0.51 -12.03
N GLY A 136 2.50 1.81 -11.88
CA GLY A 136 3.42 2.53 -12.78
C GLY A 136 4.83 1.96 -12.81
N GLN A 137 5.37 1.50 -11.67
CA GLN A 137 6.68 0.85 -11.60
C GLN A 137 6.68 -0.53 -12.28
N LEU A 138 5.59 -1.29 -12.17
CA LEU A 138 5.43 -2.56 -12.87
C LEU A 138 5.31 -2.36 -14.39
N GLU A 139 4.56 -1.37 -14.84
CA GLU A 139 4.47 -0.99 -16.25
C GLU A 139 5.85 -0.61 -16.82
N ALA A 140 6.60 0.23 -16.11
CA ALA A 140 7.96 0.61 -16.49
C ALA A 140 8.96 -0.57 -16.49
N SER A 141 8.67 -1.62 -15.72
CA SER A 141 9.49 -2.84 -15.64
C SER A 141 9.09 -3.91 -16.65
N SER A 142 7.95 -3.74 -17.34
CA SER A 142 7.43 -4.71 -18.28
C SER A 142 8.31 -4.80 -19.54
N PRO A 143 8.61 -5.99 -20.06
CA PRO A 143 9.40 -6.12 -21.28
C PRO A 143 8.62 -5.57 -22.48
N GLY A 144 9.00 -4.38 -22.96
CA GLY A 144 8.43 -3.74 -24.16
C GLY A 144 8.02 -2.27 -24.03
N ALA A 145 8.28 -1.61 -22.87
CA ALA A 145 8.21 -0.16 -22.74
C ALA A 145 9.38 0.55 -23.43
#